data_AF-A0A8T0EGK2-F1
#
_entry.id   AF-A0A8T0EGK2-F1
#
_cell.length_a   1.000
_cell.length_b   1.000
_cell.length_c   1.000
_cell.angle_alpha   90.00
_cell.angle_beta   90.00
_cell.angle_gamma   90.00
#
_symmetry.space_group_name_H-M   'P 1'
#
loop_
_entity.id
_entity.type
_entity.pdbx_description
1 polymer ?
#
loop_
_entity_poly.entity_id
_entity_poly.type
_entity_poly.pdbx_seq_one_letter_code
_entity_poly.pdbx_strand_id
1 'polypeptide(L)'
;MNWAPLYPKYFGEDSKNSEAKVEFADIGCGYGGLLDVKELHEWMVKHLDAHPLFQKIPEDELAKDPVVDKIFESSEEAKKVSRNKGDKFLAVYVRIEDPFSIKAEPAGSDGTFQSSNCKT
;
A
#
# COMPACT_ATOMS: atom_id res chain seq x y z
N MET A 1 -7.09 10.60 3.95
CA MET A 1 -8.05 10.48 2.82
C MET A 1 -9.19 9.58 3.29
N ASN A 2 -10.46 9.98 3.16
CA ASN A 2 -11.60 9.19 3.63
C ASN A 2 -12.08 8.23 2.52
N TRP A 3 -11.82 6.93 2.71
CA TRP A 3 -12.15 5.86 1.74
C TRP A 3 -13.52 5.21 1.99
N ALA A 4 -14.16 5.50 3.13
CA ALA A 4 -15.41 4.88 3.55
C ALA A 4 -16.56 4.99 2.52
N PRO A 5 -16.75 6.13 1.80
CA PRO A 5 -17.83 6.23 0.83
C PRO A 5 -17.70 5.28 -0.38
N LEU A 6 -16.48 4.88 -0.72
CA LEU A 6 -16.20 4.04 -1.89
C LEU A 6 -16.22 2.54 -1.55
N TYR A 7 -16.00 2.20 -0.28
CA TYR A 7 -15.79 0.84 0.19
C TYR A 7 -16.66 0.47 1.40
N PRO A 8 -17.98 0.77 1.38
CA PRO A 8 -18.84 0.72 2.58
C PRO A 8 -18.88 -0.64 3.28
N LYS A 9 -18.65 -1.74 2.55
CA LYS A 9 -18.55 -3.10 3.13
C LYS A 9 -17.38 -3.29 4.12
N TYR A 10 -16.33 -2.48 4.04
CA TYR A 10 -15.15 -2.59 4.91
C TYR A 10 -15.16 -1.59 6.08
N PHE A 11 -16.12 -0.65 6.09
CA PHE A 11 -16.21 0.48 7.02
C PHE A 11 -17.58 0.56 7.71
N GLY A 12 -18.32 -0.55 7.78
CA GLY A 12 -19.64 -0.61 8.40
C GLY A 12 -19.63 -0.28 9.90
N GLU A 13 -20.82 -0.06 10.46
CA GLU A 13 -21.06 0.49 11.83
C GLU A 13 -20.39 -0.29 12.97
N ASP A 14 -19.98 -1.55 12.76
CA ASP A 14 -19.25 -2.38 13.72
C ASP A 14 -17.71 -2.22 13.66
N SER A 15 -17.19 -1.49 12.68
CA SER A 15 -15.75 -1.25 12.50
C SER A 15 -15.27 -0.19 13.48
N LYS A 16 -14.65 -0.62 14.59
CA LYS A 16 -14.00 0.24 15.60
C LYS A 16 -12.80 1.05 15.08
N ASN A 17 -12.61 1.19 13.77
CA ASN A 17 -11.47 1.90 13.21
C ASN A 17 -11.92 2.91 12.15
N SER A 18 -12.25 4.13 12.61
CA SER A 18 -12.48 5.32 11.77
C SER A 18 -11.21 5.87 11.12
N GLU A 19 -10.06 5.21 11.35
CA GLU A 19 -8.74 5.64 10.94
C GLU A 19 -8.05 4.61 10.02
N ALA A 20 -8.79 3.96 9.11
CA ALA A 20 -8.17 3.01 8.19
C ALA A 20 -7.10 3.71 7.34
N LYS A 21 -5.86 3.48 7.72
CA LYS A 21 -4.66 3.91 7.04
C LYS A 21 -4.40 2.90 5.93
N VAL A 22 -3.96 3.40 4.79
CA VAL A 22 -3.53 2.52 3.69
C VAL A 22 -2.23 1.85 4.14
N GLU A 23 -2.32 0.58 4.51
CA GLU A 23 -1.19 -0.24 4.95
C GLU A 23 -0.60 -1.07 3.80
N PHE A 24 -1.30 -1.16 2.66
CA PHE A 24 -0.92 -2.03 1.55
C PHE A 24 -0.48 -1.19 0.35
N ALA A 25 0.72 -1.47 -0.14
CA ALA A 25 1.23 -0.98 -1.41
C ALA A 25 1.30 -2.16 -2.38
N ASP A 26 0.42 -2.17 -3.36
CA ASP A 26 0.49 -3.09 -4.50
C ASP A 26 1.46 -2.52 -5.54
N ILE A 27 2.37 -3.36 -6.02
CA ILE A 27 3.27 -3.07 -7.13
C ILE A 27 2.94 -4.06 -8.23
N GLY A 28 1.84 -3.72 -8.89
CA GLY A 28 1.25 -4.42 -10.01
C GLY A 28 0.84 -3.43 -11.10
N CYS A 29 0.29 -3.95 -12.19
CA CYS A 29 0.09 -3.31 -13.50
C CYS A 29 -0.90 -2.12 -13.56
N GLY A 30 -0.81 -1.14 -12.65
CA GLY A 30 -1.68 0.03 -12.58
C GLY A 30 -0.96 1.30 -12.12
N TYR A 31 -0.87 2.27 -13.03
CA TYR A 31 -0.34 3.64 -12.92
C TYR A 31 1.18 3.78 -12.74
N GLY A 32 1.89 3.61 -13.86
CA GLY A 32 3.31 3.96 -13.99
C GLY A 32 4.06 3.31 -15.15
N GLY A 33 3.38 2.61 -16.07
CA GLY A 33 4.01 1.99 -17.24
C GLY A 33 4.73 0.69 -16.91
N LEU A 34 4.20 -0.43 -17.42
CA LEU A 34 4.87 -1.73 -17.58
C LEU A 34 5.45 -2.38 -16.30
N LEU A 35 4.93 -3.54 -15.93
CA LEU A 35 5.76 -4.64 -15.40
C LEU A 35 5.41 -5.94 -16.13
N ASP A 36 5.25 -5.87 -17.45
CA ASP A 36 5.56 -7.02 -18.33
C ASP A 36 7.09 -7.14 -18.53
N VAL A 37 7.86 -6.16 -18.08
CA VAL A 37 9.31 -6.15 -18.06
C VAL A 37 9.81 -6.73 -16.73
N LYS A 38 10.26 -7.98 -16.78
CA LYS A 38 10.81 -8.73 -15.63
C LYS A 38 11.90 -7.96 -14.87
N GLU A 39 12.79 -7.30 -15.60
CA GLU A 39 13.92 -6.55 -15.02
C GLU A 39 13.46 -5.39 -14.12
N LEU A 40 12.42 -4.66 -14.53
CA LEU A 40 11.87 -3.57 -13.72
C LEU A 40 11.20 -4.12 -12.46
N HIS A 41 10.52 -5.27 -12.57
CA HIS A 41 9.91 -5.94 -11.41
C HIS A 41 10.99 -6.36 -10.41
N GLU A 42 12.05 -7.02 -10.87
CA GLU A 42 13.17 -7.43 -10.03
C GLU A 42 13.87 -6.22 -9.37
N TRP A 43 14.02 -5.11 -10.10
CA TRP A 43 14.57 -3.87 -9.55
C TRP A 43 13.69 -3.30 -8.43
N MET A 44 12.37 -3.25 -8.62
CA MET A 44 11.44 -2.73 -7.61
C MET A 44 11.45 -3.62 -6.35
N VAL A 45 11.33 -4.94 -6.54
CA VAL A 45 11.38 -5.93 -5.46
C VAL A 45 12.67 -5.78 -4.65
N LYS A 46 13.83 -5.67 -5.32
CA LYS A 46 15.12 -5.47 -4.67
C LYS A 46 15.14 -4.24 -3.75
N HIS A 47 14.60 -3.10 -4.18
CA HIS A 47 14.66 -1.86 -3.41
C HIS A 47 13.67 -1.86 -2.23
N LEU A 48 12.52 -2.52 -2.38
CA LEU A 48 11.52 -2.59 -1.32
C LEU A 48 11.84 -3.64 -0.29
N ASP A 49 12.36 -4.79 -0.70
CA ASP A 49 12.89 -5.81 0.22
C ASP A 49 14.03 -5.24 1.08
N ALA A 50 14.79 -4.28 0.56
CA ALA A 50 15.86 -3.60 1.29
C ALA A 50 15.37 -2.47 2.21
N HIS A 51 14.12 -2.01 2.07
CA HIS A 51 13.63 -0.84 2.77
C HIS A 51 12.97 -1.22 4.11
N PRO A 52 13.36 -0.63 5.26
CA PRO A 52 12.90 -1.06 6.58
C PRO A 52 11.40 -0.83 6.85
N LEU A 53 10.76 0.03 6.05
CA LEU A 53 9.33 0.35 6.19
C LEU A 53 8.44 -0.47 5.25
N PHE A 54 8.96 -1.49 4.58
CA PHE A 54 8.17 -2.35 3.70
C PHE A 54 8.46 -3.81 4.01
N GLN A 55 7.39 -4.60 4.09
CA GLN A 55 7.45 -6.04 4.26
C GLN A 55 6.67 -6.71 3.13
N LYS A 56 7.33 -7.61 2.40
CA LYS A 56 6.69 -8.37 1.33
C LYS A 56 5.66 -9.35 1.91
N ILE A 57 4.48 -9.41 1.29
CA ILE A 57 3.46 -10.41 1.62
C ILE A 57 3.78 -11.70 0.88
N PRO A 58 3.75 -12.87 1.55
CA PRO A 58 4.00 -14.14 0.89
C PRO A 58 2.82 -14.55 -0.01
N GLU A 59 3.11 -15.30 -1.07
CA GLU A 59 2.13 -15.64 -2.13
C GLU A 59 0.93 -16.44 -1.60
N ASP A 60 1.12 -17.27 -0.58
CA ASP A 60 0.05 -18.08 0.02
C ASP A 60 -0.96 -17.24 0.84
N GLU A 61 -0.56 -16.05 1.29
CA GLU A 61 -1.48 -15.06 1.85
C GLU A 61 -2.19 -14.29 0.76
N LEU A 62 -1.48 -13.92 -0.32
CA LEU A 62 -2.06 -13.24 -1.48
C LEU A 62 -3.14 -14.06 -2.18
N ALA A 63 -2.94 -15.38 -2.33
CA ALA A 63 -3.93 -16.27 -2.93
C ALA A 63 -5.28 -16.30 -2.19
N LYS A 64 -5.32 -15.84 -0.92
CA LYS A 64 -6.55 -15.74 -0.13
C LYS A 64 -7.26 -14.39 -0.30
N ASP A 65 -6.58 -13.39 -0.84
CA ASP A 65 -7.11 -12.04 -0.99
C ASP A 65 -7.91 -11.92 -2.31
N PRO A 66 -9.24 -11.68 -2.26
CA PRO A 66 -10.06 -11.53 -3.46
C PRO A 66 -9.69 -10.33 -4.34
N VAL A 67 -8.87 -9.40 -3.85
CA VAL A 67 -8.38 -8.25 -4.63
C VAL A 67 -7.32 -8.68 -5.65
N VAL A 68 -6.53 -9.72 -5.36
CA VAL A 68 -5.45 -10.20 -6.24
C VAL A 68 -5.99 -10.57 -7.62
N ASP A 69 -7.07 -11.35 -7.68
CA ASP A 69 -7.74 -11.71 -8.94
C ASP A 69 -8.18 -10.46 -9.71
N LYS A 70 -8.67 -9.43 -9.00
CA LYS A 70 -9.10 -8.17 -9.63
C LYS A 70 -7.93 -7.36 -10.16
N ILE A 71 -6.77 -7.35 -9.51
CA ILE A 71 -5.57 -6.65 -9.99
C ILE A 71 -5.16 -7.20 -11.36
N PHE A 72 -5.22 -8.53 -11.55
CA PHE A 72 -4.82 -9.18 -12.80
C PHE A 72 -5.76 -8.93 -13.99
N GLU A 73 -7.00 -8.50 -13.76
CA GLU A 73 -8.04 -8.47 -14.80
C GLU A 73 -8.74 -7.11 -14.95
N SER A 74 -8.61 -6.21 -13.98
CA SER A 74 -9.41 -4.97 -13.94
C SER A 74 -8.89 -3.86 -14.85
N SER A 75 -7.58 -3.77 -15.10
CA SER A 75 -6.99 -2.70 -15.91
C SER A 75 -6.87 -3.05 -17.40
N GLU A 76 -6.96 -2.05 -18.28
CA GLU A 76 -6.77 -2.25 -19.72
C GLU A 76 -5.36 -2.76 -20.06
N GLU A 77 -4.34 -2.34 -19.32
CA GLU A 77 -2.97 -2.86 -19.49
C GLU A 77 -2.88 -4.35 -19.10
N ALA A 78 -3.51 -4.77 -17.99
CA ALA A 78 -3.51 -6.17 -17.58
C ALA A 78 -4.21 -7.08 -18.61
N LYS A 79 -5.34 -6.60 -19.17
CA LYS A 79 -6.06 -7.29 -20.24
C LYS A 79 -5.22 -7.38 -21.52
N LYS A 80 -4.51 -6.31 -21.89
CA LYS A 80 -3.61 -6.28 -23.04
C LYS A 80 -2.46 -7.27 -22.91
N VAL A 81 -1.81 -7.33 -21.75
CA VAL A 81 -0.75 -8.33 -21.47
C VAL A 81 -1.30 -9.75 -21.62
N SER A 82 -2.50 -10.02 -21.10
CA SER A 82 -3.17 -11.33 -21.26
C SER A 82 -3.43 -11.69 -22.72
N ARG A 83 -3.98 -10.73 -23.49
CA ARG A 83 -4.25 -10.90 -24.93
C ARG A 83 -2.97 -11.18 -25.73
N ASN A 84 -1.86 -10.57 -25.32
CA ASN A 84 -0.55 -10.76 -25.93
C ASN A 84 0.21 -11.97 -25.39
N LYS A 85 -0.37 -12.74 -24.45
CA LYS A 85 0.30 -13.85 -23.74
C LYS A 85 1.60 -13.42 -23.06
N GLY A 86 1.68 -12.16 -22.63
CA GLY A 86 2.80 -11.67 -21.85
C GLY A 86 2.71 -12.12 -20.40
N ASP A 87 3.86 -12.21 -19.75
CA ASP A 87 3.95 -12.51 -18.33
C ASP A 87 3.49 -11.32 -17.48
N LYS A 88 2.95 -11.61 -16.31
CA LYS A 88 2.55 -10.61 -15.31
C LYS A 88 3.26 -10.92 -14.01
N PHE A 89 3.99 -9.95 -13.48
CA PHE A 89 4.71 -10.09 -12.22
C PHE A 89 4.02 -9.24 -11.16
N LEU A 90 3.61 -9.88 -10.05
CA LEU A 90 2.98 -9.24 -8.90
C LEU A 90 3.93 -9.29 -7.69
N ALA A 91 4.03 -8.20 -6.96
CA ALA A 91 4.58 -8.19 -5.61
C ALA A 91 3.80 -7.19 -4.77
N VAL A 92 3.30 -7.64 -3.62
CA VAL A 92 2.52 -6.79 -2.71
C VAL A 92 3.30 -6.63 -1.41
N TYR A 93 3.31 -5.40 -0.90
CA TYR A 93 4.03 -5.03 0.30
C TYR A 93 3.09 -4.39 1.32
N VAL A 94 3.30 -4.70 2.59
CA VAL A 94 2.72 -3.95 3.70
C VAL A 94 3.70 -2.87 4.09
N ARG A 95 3.21 -1.63 4.24
CA ARG A 95 3.96 -0.53 4.83
C ARG A 95 3.99 -0.72 6.35
N ILE A 96 5.19 -0.82 6.88
CA ILE A 96 5.43 -0.90 8.32
C ILE A 96 5.40 0.50 8.93
N GLU A 97 4.89 0.62 10.17
CA GLU A 97 4.90 1.86 10.93
C GLU A 97 6.34 2.36 11.08
N ASP A 98 6.56 3.65 10.82
CA ASP A 98 7.88 4.26 10.99
C ASP A 98 8.20 4.28 12.49
N PRO A 99 9.31 3.65 12.95
CA PRO A 99 9.68 3.63 14.36
C PRO A 99 9.94 5.03 14.93
N PHE A 100 10.14 6.04 14.09
CA PHE A 100 10.34 7.44 14.48
C PHE A 100 9.10 8.32 14.28
N SER A 101 7.95 7.73 13.93
CA SER A 101 6.71 8.50 13.82
C SER A 101 6.28 9.00 15.20
N ILE A 102 6.24 10.33 15.37
CA ILE A 102 5.75 10.96 16.59
C ILE A 102 4.24 10.67 16.65
N LYS A 103 3.83 9.82 17.58
CA LYS A 103 2.41 9.67 17.92
C LYS A 103 1.97 11.01 18.49
N ALA A 104 1.07 11.70 17.80
CA ALA A 104 0.46 12.90 18.34
C ALA A 104 -0.18 12.51 19.68
N GLU A 105 0.35 13.03 20.78
CA GLU A 105 -0.31 12.87 22.07
C GLU A 105 -1.71 13.48 21.94
N PRO A 106 -2.75 12.81 22.49
CA PRO A 106 -4.08 13.39 22.48
C PRO A 106 -3.98 14.75 23.15
N ALA A 107 -4.45 15.80 22.48
CA ALA A 107 -4.36 17.17 22.95
C ALA A 107 -4.88 17.27 24.38
N GLY A 108 -3.95 17.27 25.35
CA GLY A 108 -4.23 17.63 26.72
C GLY A 108 -4.79 19.04 26.70
N SER A 109 -5.88 19.24 27.41
CA SER A 109 -6.68 20.46 27.41
C SER A 109 -5.98 21.73 27.93
N ASP A 110 -4.67 21.71 28.18
CA ASP A 110 -3.95 22.84 28.73
C ASP A 110 -3.01 23.44 27.69
N GLY A 111 -3.53 24.47 27.03
CA GLY A 111 -2.81 25.29 26.07
C GLY A 111 -1.58 25.96 26.69
N THR A 112 -0.41 25.40 26.46
CA THR A 112 0.86 26.14 26.43
C THR A 112 1.79 25.53 25.39
N PHE A 113 1.87 26.16 24.22
CA PHE A 113 2.89 25.86 23.21
C PHE A 113 4.13 26.68 23.53
N GLN A 114 5.21 26.04 24.00
CA GLN A 114 6.54 26.65 24.02
C GLN A 114 7.29 26.24 22.75
N SER A 115 7.48 27.21 21.86
CA SER A 115 8.40 27.09 20.72
C SER A 115 9.84 27.09 21.23
N SER A 116 10.48 25.93 21.26
CA SER A 116 11.93 25.83 21.46
C SER A 116 12.66 25.71 20.12
N ASN A 117 13.54 26.69 19.90
CA ASN A 117 14.28 27.03 18.69
C ASN A 117 15.03 25.86 18.02
N CYS A 118 14.88 25.75 16.70
CA CYS A 118 15.85 25.10 15.82
C CYS A 118 16.84 26.16 15.34
N LYS A 119 18.12 26.04 15.71
CA LYS A 119 19.21 26.83 15.13
C LYS A 119 19.87 26.01 14.03
N THR A 120 19.94 26.60 12.83
CA THR A 120 20.75 26.19 11.67
C THR A 120 22.23 26.13 11.98
#